data_AF-A0A8S3UKQ1-F1
#
_entry.id   AF-A0A8S3UKQ1-F1
#
_cell.length_a   1.000
_cell.length_b   1.000
_cell.length_c   1.000
_cell.angle_alpha   90.00
_cell.angle_beta   90.00
_cell.angle_gamma   90.00
#
_symmetry.space_group_name_H-M   'P 1'
#
loop_
_entity.id
_entity.type
_entity.pdbx_description
1 polymer ?
#
loop_
_entity_poly.entity_id
_entity_poly.type
_entity_poly.pdbx_seq_one_letter_code
_entity_poly.pdbx_strand_id
1 'polypeptide(L)'
;MSSLPLPHNLHAELVPPDLSNLALSCCKVPRVALSSFRELRDYLKEPIPNHPDSDILLIRSFIIWLSDALAHDTVEDLEPPSSPLSYRSGEGQGRTPDVLIRLLRQHKTTFTTIFILLCWATGIKCDKISGVCRSDDGSTLLPCAWVAVFIKDTWQLVHPYRICRTLSGNISKDMVKSYTEVHSDTNEILKKTFLDHYVLSNPEHFIHECFPDDEKWQLLLEPITKEQFLDQDMFFPPWWRTGLKLTTHLSHRITCDDGRITLGFMGTYESVYELVLWYNLELVETDLDIKIENDNFLQNFVYLIRNESTWTCDILFPYTGTYKLVFYAGKYGEPLLKILAVDIDCKVCHPEPVPLPINTGAIGLGPGPFMYFSGLSHPSYRSGILHIDLSRHFQIKFRIDNRMSELISIKANVLSSEATSNHSEDYEVINELTQCCLIRRRTYKEVVIDVFPPESPGQYILQICTETNGYLESETKTACYYLLIYDELPLQESHE
;
A
#
# COMPACT_ATOMS: atom_id res chain seq x y z
N MET A 1 34.92 -24.76 19.10
CA MET A 1 33.53 -24.87 18.59
C MET A 1 33.20 -23.55 17.95
N SER A 2 33.29 -23.51 16.63
CA SER A 2 33.17 -22.33 15.77
C SER A 2 31.70 -21.98 15.57
N SER A 3 31.32 -20.76 15.94
CA SER A 3 30.08 -20.11 15.56
C SER A 3 30.06 -19.87 14.05
N LEU A 4 29.12 -20.50 13.35
CA LEU A 4 28.80 -20.17 11.95
C LEU A 4 28.20 -18.75 11.90
N PRO A 5 28.61 -17.90 10.93
CA PRO A 5 28.00 -16.60 10.74
C PRO A 5 26.60 -16.76 10.12
N LEU A 6 25.65 -16.00 10.66
CA LEU A 6 24.32 -15.77 10.08
C LEU A 6 24.46 -15.24 8.63
N PRO A 7 23.55 -15.59 7.71
CA PRO A 7 23.59 -15.04 6.35
C PRO A 7 23.42 -13.52 6.44
N HIS A 8 24.40 -12.81 5.89
CA HIS A 8 24.34 -11.36 5.73
C HIS A 8 23.07 -10.98 4.97
N ASN A 9 22.22 -10.20 5.61
CA ASN A 9 21.13 -9.47 4.96
C ASN A 9 21.73 -8.60 3.85
N LEU A 10 21.59 -9.03 2.60
CA LEU A 10 22.06 -8.35 1.38
C LEU A 10 21.12 -7.21 0.94
N HIS A 11 20.42 -6.58 1.89
CA HIS A 11 19.50 -5.47 1.61
C HIS A 11 19.76 -4.27 2.52
N ALA A 12 20.79 -3.50 2.17
CA ALA A 12 20.87 -2.05 2.38
C ALA A 12 22.15 -1.48 1.74
N GLU A 13 22.50 -1.85 0.52
CA GLU A 13 23.57 -1.15 -0.20
C GLU A 13 23.12 -0.79 -1.62
N LEU A 14 22.80 0.51 -1.77
CA LEU A 14 23.03 1.36 -2.93
C LEU A 14 22.88 0.67 -4.30
N VAL A 15 21.71 0.83 -4.92
CA VAL A 15 21.59 0.76 -6.40
C VAL A 15 22.51 1.83 -6.99
N PRO A 16 23.59 1.49 -7.74
CA PRO A 16 24.40 2.48 -8.46
C PRO A 16 23.66 2.96 -9.73
N PRO A 17 24.14 4.04 -10.37
CA PRO A 17 23.33 5.19 -10.76
C PRO A 17 22.45 5.01 -12.01
N ASP A 18 21.34 5.75 -12.00
CA ASP A 18 20.44 6.10 -13.11
C ASP A 18 19.89 4.94 -13.97
N LEU A 19 19.00 4.13 -13.38
CA LEU A 19 18.13 3.19 -14.12
C LEU A 19 17.42 3.86 -15.31
N SER A 20 17.21 5.18 -15.28
CA SER A 20 16.55 5.92 -16.35
C SER A 20 17.34 5.85 -17.66
N ASN A 21 18.67 5.95 -17.62
CA ASN A 21 19.51 5.81 -18.81
C ASN A 21 19.54 4.38 -19.35
N LEU A 22 19.58 3.39 -18.45
CA LEU A 22 19.50 1.97 -18.82
C LEU A 22 18.15 1.67 -19.49
N ALA A 23 17.05 2.14 -18.90
CA ALA A 23 15.71 1.93 -19.42
C ALA A 23 15.52 2.57 -20.81
N LEU A 24 15.99 3.82 -20.98
CA LEU A 24 15.93 4.52 -22.26
C LEU A 24 16.67 3.79 -23.39
N SER A 25 17.79 3.13 -23.08
CA SER A 25 18.54 2.32 -24.06
C SER A 25 17.80 1.02 -24.40
N CYS A 26 17.27 0.33 -23.37
CA CYS A 26 16.56 -0.94 -23.54
C CYS A 26 15.26 -0.82 -24.36
N CYS A 27 14.60 0.35 -24.35
CA CYS A 27 13.40 0.63 -25.15
C CYS A 27 13.70 0.98 -26.63
N LYS A 28 14.98 1.02 -27.05
CA LYS A 28 15.39 1.46 -28.40
C LYS A 28 16.11 0.36 -29.20
N VAL A 29 15.84 -0.91 -28.90
CA VAL A 29 16.47 -2.05 -29.57
C VAL A 29 16.16 -2.04 -31.08
N PRO A 30 17.18 -1.92 -31.96
CA PRO A 30 16.97 -1.90 -33.40
C PRO A 30 16.61 -3.30 -33.92
N ARG A 31 15.86 -3.37 -35.03
CA ARG A 31 15.45 -4.65 -35.65
C ARG A 31 16.63 -5.59 -35.95
N VAL A 32 17.80 -5.03 -36.28
CA VAL A 32 19.01 -5.82 -36.53
C VAL A 32 19.37 -6.64 -35.29
N ALA A 33 19.35 -6.03 -34.09
CA ALA A 33 19.65 -6.73 -32.85
C ALA A 33 18.65 -7.86 -32.52
N LEU A 34 17.45 -7.85 -33.11
CA LEU A 34 16.46 -8.92 -32.96
C LEU A 34 16.68 -10.11 -33.90
N SER A 35 17.74 -10.09 -34.72
CA SER A 35 18.08 -11.18 -35.64
C SER A 35 18.56 -12.44 -34.91
N SER A 36 19.14 -12.29 -33.72
CA SER A 36 19.57 -13.40 -32.87
C SER A 36 19.63 -12.99 -31.41
N PHE A 37 19.52 -13.96 -30.50
CA PHE A 37 19.69 -13.70 -29.07
C PHE A 37 21.09 -13.17 -28.71
N ARG A 38 22.10 -13.49 -29.51
CA ARG A 38 23.46 -13.02 -29.32
C ARG A 38 23.56 -11.51 -29.58
N GLU A 39 23.01 -11.05 -30.69
CA GLU A 39 23.02 -9.62 -31.03
C GLU A 39 22.16 -8.81 -30.06
N LEU A 40 21.00 -9.33 -29.67
CA LEU A 40 20.14 -8.71 -28.67
C LEU A 40 20.87 -8.56 -27.33
N ARG A 41 21.52 -9.61 -26.86
CA ARG A 41 22.35 -9.57 -25.65
C ARG A 41 23.42 -8.49 -25.75
N ASP A 42 24.18 -8.49 -26.84
CA ASP A 42 25.32 -7.57 -27.00
C ASP A 42 24.84 -6.11 -26.97
N TYR A 43 23.68 -5.83 -27.56
CA TYR A 43 23.02 -4.53 -27.47
C TYR A 43 22.59 -4.18 -26.03
N LEU A 44 21.87 -5.09 -25.34
CA LEU A 44 21.37 -4.83 -23.98
C LEU A 44 22.48 -4.71 -22.94
N LYS A 45 23.64 -5.32 -23.19
CA LYS A 45 24.82 -5.24 -22.32
C LYS A 45 25.65 -3.98 -22.52
N GLU A 46 25.59 -3.36 -23.69
CA GLU A 46 26.40 -2.17 -24.06
C GLU A 46 26.33 -1.01 -23.04
N PRO A 47 25.16 -0.60 -22.53
CA PRO A 47 25.06 0.49 -21.55
C PRO A 47 25.46 0.08 -20.12
N ILE A 48 25.76 -1.21 -19.87
CA ILE A 48 26.00 -1.73 -18.52
C ILE A 48 27.49 -1.62 -18.21
N PRO A 49 27.89 -0.83 -17.19
CA PRO A 49 29.29 -0.72 -16.80
C PRO A 49 29.80 -2.07 -16.28
N ASN A 50 31.11 -2.30 -16.43
CA ASN A 50 31.78 -3.41 -15.75
C ASN A 50 31.78 -3.13 -14.24
N HIS A 51 30.87 -3.78 -13.52
CA HIS A 51 30.57 -3.57 -12.11
C HIS A 51 30.29 -4.93 -11.45
N PRO A 52 30.50 -5.10 -10.12
CA PRO A 52 30.07 -6.30 -9.40
C PRO A 52 28.59 -6.69 -9.56
N ASP A 53 27.75 -5.75 -10.00
CA ASP A 53 26.32 -5.93 -10.24
C ASP A 53 25.94 -6.04 -11.72
N SER A 54 26.91 -6.22 -12.64
CA SER A 54 26.61 -6.26 -14.08
C SER A 54 25.59 -7.33 -14.44
N ASP A 55 25.60 -8.50 -13.79
CA ASP A 55 24.61 -9.57 -14.05
C ASP A 55 23.21 -9.18 -13.57
N ILE A 56 23.11 -8.45 -12.45
CA ILE A 56 21.84 -7.92 -11.92
C ILE A 56 21.29 -6.87 -12.89
N LEU A 57 22.13 -5.95 -13.33
CA LEU A 57 21.76 -4.92 -14.32
C LEU A 57 21.37 -5.54 -15.66
N LEU A 58 22.02 -6.64 -16.05
CA LEU A 58 21.72 -7.36 -17.29
C LEU A 58 20.36 -8.05 -17.21
N ILE A 59 20.02 -8.68 -16.09
CA ILE A 59 18.67 -9.23 -15.87
C ILE A 59 17.61 -8.13 -15.91
N ARG A 60 17.86 -6.99 -15.27
CA ARG A 60 16.94 -5.85 -15.33
C ARG A 60 16.77 -5.36 -16.77
N SER A 61 17.84 -5.29 -17.55
CA SER A 61 17.77 -4.89 -18.98
C SER A 61 16.90 -5.84 -19.81
N PHE A 62 16.96 -7.16 -19.55
CA PHE A 62 16.10 -8.15 -20.23
C PHE A 62 14.64 -7.90 -19.96
N ILE A 63 14.29 -7.66 -18.70
CA ILE A 63 12.92 -7.43 -18.27
C ILE A 63 12.38 -6.11 -18.82
N ILE A 64 13.16 -5.04 -18.75
CA ILE A 64 12.75 -3.73 -19.28
C ILE A 64 12.48 -3.82 -20.79
N TRP A 65 13.42 -4.42 -21.54
CA TRP A 65 13.23 -4.64 -22.97
C TRP A 65 12.01 -5.51 -23.28
N LEU A 66 11.85 -6.63 -22.57
CA LEU A 66 10.76 -7.57 -22.81
C LEU A 66 9.39 -6.94 -22.51
N SER A 67 9.33 -6.04 -21.53
CA SER A 67 8.12 -5.29 -21.18
C SER A 67 7.77 -4.22 -22.21
N ASP A 68 8.78 -3.50 -22.70
CA ASP A 68 8.64 -2.47 -23.73
C ASP A 68 8.23 -3.03 -25.08
N ALA A 69 8.76 -4.21 -25.45
CA ALA A 69 8.44 -4.92 -26.68
C ALA A 69 6.92 -5.20 -26.88
N LEU A 70 6.12 -5.05 -25.81
CA LEU A 70 4.66 -5.21 -25.80
C LEU A 70 3.87 -3.94 -25.44
N ALA A 71 4.52 -2.80 -25.16
CA ALA A 71 3.86 -1.59 -24.64
C ALA A 71 2.86 -0.91 -25.62
N HIS A 72 2.61 -1.52 -26.78
CA HIS A 72 1.70 -1.02 -27.81
C HIS A 72 0.49 -1.92 -28.09
N ASP A 73 0.36 -3.06 -27.41
CA ASP A 73 -0.78 -3.98 -27.57
C ASP A 73 -1.47 -4.19 -26.20
N THR A 74 -2.79 -4.08 -26.15
CA THR A 74 -3.59 -4.33 -24.94
C THR A 74 -3.49 -5.80 -24.55
N VAL A 75 -2.64 -6.11 -23.58
CA VAL A 75 -2.46 -7.47 -23.03
C VAL A 75 -3.59 -7.79 -22.02
N GLU A 76 -4.85 -7.72 -22.45
CA GLU A 76 -6.00 -7.98 -21.56
C GLU A 76 -6.36 -9.47 -21.44
N ASP A 77 -5.88 -10.34 -22.33
CA ASP A 77 -6.30 -11.76 -22.36
C ASP A 77 -5.15 -12.77 -22.30
N LEU A 78 -4.15 -12.57 -21.43
CA LEU A 78 -3.15 -13.62 -21.18
C LEU A 78 -3.64 -14.60 -20.10
N GLU A 79 -4.44 -15.58 -20.50
CA GLU A 79 -4.58 -16.80 -19.70
C GLU A 79 -3.23 -17.56 -19.69
N PRO A 80 -2.78 -18.10 -18.53
CA PRO A 80 -1.64 -18.99 -18.50
C PRO A 80 -1.96 -20.24 -19.34
N PRO A 81 -1.14 -20.60 -20.36
CA PRO A 81 -1.43 -21.77 -21.18
C PRO A 81 -1.44 -23.04 -20.32
N SER A 82 -2.50 -23.83 -20.48
CA SER A 82 -2.85 -25.01 -19.69
C SER A 82 -1.95 -26.25 -19.93
N SER A 83 -0.86 -26.13 -20.69
CA SER A 83 0.13 -27.20 -20.83
C SER A 83 1.45 -26.69 -21.42
N PRO A 84 2.62 -27.19 -20.96
CA PRO A 84 3.90 -26.75 -21.50
C PRO A 84 4.11 -27.33 -22.90
N LEU A 85 4.45 -26.48 -23.87
CA LEU A 85 5.24 -26.95 -25.00
C LEU A 85 6.49 -27.64 -24.41
N SER A 86 6.59 -28.95 -24.63
CA SER A 86 7.71 -29.76 -24.17
C SER A 86 9.00 -29.22 -24.80
N TYR A 87 9.78 -28.49 -24.02
CA TYR A 87 11.09 -28.02 -24.44
C TYR A 87 12.08 -29.18 -24.27
N ARG A 88 12.01 -30.16 -25.17
CA ARG A 88 13.08 -31.16 -25.30
C ARG A 88 14.17 -30.57 -26.18
N SER A 89 15.35 -30.49 -25.60
CA SER A 89 16.65 -30.28 -26.24
C SER A 89 16.72 -30.92 -27.63
N GLY A 90 16.74 -30.09 -28.66
CA GLY A 90 16.91 -30.53 -30.04
C GLY A 90 16.76 -29.35 -31.00
N GLU A 91 17.89 -28.94 -31.57
CA GLU A 91 18.02 -28.11 -32.78
C GLU A 91 17.73 -26.60 -32.67
N GLY A 92 18.81 -25.85 -32.49
CA GLY A 92 18.86 -24.39 -32.48
C GLY A 92 18.85 -23.75 -33.87
N GLN A 93 17.79 -23.93 -34.64
CA GLN A 93 17.58 -23.18 -35.88
C GLN A 93 16.15 -22.65 -35.97
N GLY A 94 15.97 -21.32 -35.89
CA GLY A 94 14.79 -20.66 -36.46
C GLY A 94 13.89 -19.81 -35.56
N ARG A 95 14.19 -19.62 -34.26
CA ARG A 95 13.38 -18.74 -33.39
C ARG A 95 14.19 -17.56 -32.87
N THR A 96 14.29 -16.51 -33.70
CA THR A 96 14.90 -15.23 -33.34
C THR A 96 14.05 -14.49 -32.29
N PRO A 97 14.62 -13.51 -31.55
CA PRO A 97 13.83 -12.65 -30.67
C PRO A 97 12.60 -12.03 -31.35
N ASP A 98 12.73 -11.59 -32.61
CA ASP A 98 11.60 -11.07 -33.40
C ASP A 98 10.47 -12.09 -33.55
N VAL A 99 10.80 -13.34 -33.90
CA VAL A 99 9.80 -14.42 -34.04
C VAL A 99 9.12 -14.70 -32.70
N LEU A 100 9.87 -14.70 -31.60
CA LEU A 100 9.32 -15.01 -30.27
C LEU A 100 8.41 -13.91 -29.75
N ILE A 101 8.72 -12.63 -30.00
CA ILE A 101 7.80 -11.53 -29.70
C ILE A 101 6.49 -11.71 -30.48
N ARG A 102 6.55 -12.07 -31.78
CA ARG A 102 5.33 -12.35 -32.56
C ARG A 102 4.54 -13.54 -32.01
N LEU A 103 5.23 -14.60 -31.58
CA LEU A 103 4.57 -15.75 -30.95
C LEU A 103 3.97 -15.39 -29.59
N LEU A 104 4.60 -14.47 -28.85
CA LEU A 104 4.09 -13.99 -27.55
C LEU A 104 2.78 -13.22 -27.75
N ARG A 105 2.74 -12.34 -28.75
CA ARG A 105 1.51 -11.64 -29.19
C ARG A 105 0.41 -12.58 -29.69
N GLN A 106 0.76 -13.81 -30.08
CA GLN A 106 -0.20 -14.84 -30.50
C GLN A 106 -0.52 -15.84 -29.36
N HIS A 107 -0.09 -15.59 -28.13
CA HIS A 107 -0.26 -16.50 -26.99
C HIS A 107 0.33 -17.90 -27.21
N LYS A 108 1.33 -18.03 -28.09
CA LYS A 108 2.02 -19.31 -28.42
C LYS A 108 3.33 -19.52 -27.68
N THR A 109 3.74 -18.55 -26.86
CA THR A 109 4.89 -18.63 -25.95
C THR A 109 4.62 -17.74 -24.73
N THR A 110 5.53 -17.75 -23.75
CA THR A 110 5.39 -16.98 -22.52
C THR A 110 6.59 -16.06 -22.30
N PHE A 111 6.41 -15.03 -21.47
CA PHE A 111 7.51 -14.17 -20.99
C PHE A 111 8.63 -15.00 -20.35
N THR A 112 8.26 -15.99 -19.53
CA THR A 112 9.16 -16.94 -18.88
C THR A 112 10.04 -17.66 -19.89
N THR A 113 9.47 -18.13 -21.01
CA THR A 113 10.22 -18.78 -22.08
C THR A 113 11.25 -17.85 -22.71
N ILE A 114 10.86 -16.62 -23.07
CA ILE A 114 11.78 -15.66 -23.72
C ILE A 114 12.90 -15.25 -22.76
N PHE A 115 12.57 -15.02 -21.49
CA PHE A 115 13.53 -14.69 -20.45
C PHE A 115 14.58 -15.80 -20.24
N ILE A 116 14.16 -17.07 -20.22
CA ILE A 116 15.10 -18.22 -20.13
C ILE A 116 16.05 -18.24 -21.32
N LEU A 117 15.56 -17.98 -22.54
CA LEU A 117 16.41 -17.94 -23.73
C LEU A 117 17.44 -16.81 -23.69
N LEU A 118 17.09 -15.65 -23.12
CA LEU A 118 18.05 -14.57 -22.84
C LEU A 118 19.10 -15.02 -21.83
N CYS A 119 18.70 -15.67 -20.74
CA CYS A 119 19.63 -16.20 -19.74
C CYS A 119 20.62 -17.21 -20.36
N TRP A 120 20.14 -18.15 -21.18
CA TRP A 120 21.01 -19.11 -21.87
C TRP A 120 21.98 -18.44 -22.86
N ALA A 121 21.53 -17.41 -23.59
CA ALA A 121 22.39 -16.67 -24.52
C ALA A 121 23.52 -15.90 -23.82
N THR A 122 23.39 -15.68 -22.50
CA THR A 122 24.36 -14.94 -21.68
C THR A 122 25.19 -15.83 -20.78
N GLY A 123 24.88 -17.13 -20.72
CA GLY A 123 25.53 -18.07 -19.81
C GLY A 123 25.04 -17.97 -18.37
N ILE A 124 24.02 -17.16 -18.08
CA ILE A 124 23.38 -17.12 -16.76
C ILE A 124 22.64 -18.44 -16.56
N LYS A 125 23.09 -19.22 -15.57
CA LYS A 125 22.40 -20.45 -15.18
C LYS A 125 21.02 -20.09 -14.65
N CYS A 126 19.99 -20.75 -15.16
CA CYS A 126 18.61 -20.53 -14.75
C CYS A 126 17.80 -21.83 -14.83
N ASP A 127 16.75 -21.89 -14.02
CA ASP A 127 15.78 -22.99 -14.00
C ASP A 127 14.36 -22.44 -14.01
N LYS A 128 13.48 -23.09 -14.78
CA LYS A 128 12.05 -22.79 -14.77
C LYS A 128 11.41 -23.42 -13.53
N ILE A 129 10.67 -22.61 -12.78
CA ILE A 129 9.88 -23.07 -11.64
C ILE A 129 8.42 -23.10 -12.08
N SER A 130 7.73 -24.20 -11.77
CA SER A 130 6.28 -24.33 -11.93
C SER A 130 5.64 -24.36 -10.55
N GLY A 131 4.42 -23.84 -10.46
CA GLY A 131 3.68 -23.76 -9.21
C GLY A 131 2.33 -23.07 -9.41
N VAL A 132 1.85 -22.46 -8.34
CA VAL A 132 0.63 -21.66 -8.32
C VAL A 132 0.95 -20.26 -7.81
N CYS A 133 0.25 -19.25 -8.32
CA CYS A 133 0.27 -17.91 -7.73
C CYS A 133 -1.14 -17.44 -7.41
N ARG A 134 -1.28 -16.59 -6.40
CA ARG A 134 -2.54 -15.90 -6.08
C ARG A 134 -2.93 -14.97 -7.23
N SER A 135 -4.21 -14.88 -7.55
CA SER A 135 -4.76 -13.87 -8.46
C SER A 135 -4.53 -12.46 -7.90
N ASP A 136 -4.72 -11.42 -8.71
CA ASP A 136 -4.47 -10.03 -8.30
C ASP A 136 -5.38 -9.55 -7.17
N ASP A 137 -6.55 -10.18 -7.04
CA ASP A 137 -7.51 -9.94 -5.98
C ASP A 137 -7.34 -10.88 -4.78
N GLY A 138 -6.42 -11.86 -4.86
CA GLY A 138 -6.12 -12.85 -3.82
C GLY A 138 -7.01 -14.07 -3.78
N SER A 139 -8.15 -14.02 -4.48
CA SER A 139 -9.28 -14.93 -4.28
C SER A 139 -9.04 -16.35 -4.81
N THR A 140 -8.14 -16.50 -5.79
CA THR A 140 -7.92 -17.78 -6.48
C THR A 140 -6.45 -18.09 -6.65
N LEU A 141 -6.15 -19.39 -6.76
CA LEU A 141 -4.82 -19.87 -7.14
C LEU A 141 -4.80 -20.26 -8.60
N LEU A 142 -3.90 -19.64 -9.36
CA LEU A 142 -3.75 -19.85 -10.79
C LEU A 142 -2.43 -20.58 -11.06
N PRO A 143 -2.40 -21.60 -11.93
CA PRO A 143 -1.16 -22.20 -12.40
C PRO A 143 -0.23 -21.12 -12.97
N CYS A 144 1.02 -21.10 -12.53
CA CYS A 144 1.98 -20.09 -12.93
C CYS A 144 3.40 -20.67 -13.05
N ALA A 145 4.28 -19.90 -13.70
CA ALA A 145 5.68 -20.24 -13.80
C ALA A 145 6.58 -19.00 -13.77
N TRP A 146 7.65 -19.10 -12.99
CA TRP A 146 8.69 -18.09 -12.85
C TRP A 146 10.07 -18.73 -13.03
N VAL A 147 11.14 -17.97 -12.81
CA VAL A 147 12.50 -18.39 -13.10
C VAL A 147 13.37 -18.20 -11.87
N ALA A 148 14.17 -19.20 -11.54
CA ALA A 148 15.33 -19.03 -10.67
C ALA A 148 16.56 -18.77 -11.53
N VAL A 149 17.35 -17.77 -11.16
CA VAL A 149 18.63 -17.43 -11.79
C VAL A 149 19.75 -17.57 -10.76
N PHE A 150 20.91 -18.04 -11.18
CA PHE A 150 22.06 -18.22 -10.30
C PHE A 150 23.01 -17.04 -10.47
N ILE A 151 23.06 -16.14 -9.48
CA ILE A 151 23.87 -14.92 -9.46
C ILE A 151 24.58 -14.82 -8.12
N LYS A 152 25.86 -14.42 -8.15
CA LYS A 152 26.68 -14.23 -6.93
C LYS A 152 26.60 -15.44 -5.99
N ASP A 153 26.77 -16.64 -6.56
CA ASP A 153 26.74 -17.92 -5.84
C ASP A 153 25.42 -18.26 -5.12
N THR A 154 24.33 -17.59 -5.47
CA THR A 154 23.00 -17.83 -4.88
C THR A 154 21.92 -17.94 -5.95
N TRP A 155 20.88 -18.73 -5.66
CA TRP A 155 19.67 -18.74 -6.46
C TRP A 155 18.78 -17.56 -6.09
N GLN A 156 18.26 -16.87 -7.08
CA GLN A 156 17.42 -15.69 -6.94
C GLN A 156 16.17 -15.84 -7.80
N LEU A 157 15.03 -15.34 -7.32
CA LEU A 157 13.74 -15.49 -8.00
C LEU A 157 13.48 -14.30 -8.94
N VAL A 158 13.01 -14.59 -10.14
CA VAL A 158 12.57 -13.58 -11.12
C VAL A 158 11.21 -14.01 -11.65
N HIS A 159 10.24 -13.10 -11.67
CA HIS A 159 8.90 -13.36 -12.22
C HIS A 159 8.61 -12.53 -13.48
N PRO A 160 9.10 -12.95 -14.67
CA PRO A 160 8.99 -12.15 -15.90
C PRO A 160 7.56 -11.70 -16.24
N TYR A 161 6.58 -12.61 -16.14
CA TYR A 161 5.18 -12.28 -16.45
C TYR A 161 4.62 -11.14 -15.57
N ARG A 162 4.75 -11.24 -14.25
CA ARG A 162 4.26 -10.21 -13.31
C ARG A 162 4.88 -8.85 -13.59
N ILE A 163 6.19 -8.81 -13.83
CA ILE A 163 6.88 -7.55 -14.12
C ILE A 163 6.40 -6.97 -15.45
N CYS A 164 6.38 -7.78 -16.51
CA CYS A 164 6.04 -7.29 -17.84
C CYS A 164 4.59 -6.79 -17.89
N ARG A 165 3.66 -7.51 -17.26
CA ARG A 165 2.25 -7.08 -17.17
C ARG A 165 2.14 -5.71 -16.49
N THR A 166 2.87 -5.50 -15.40
CA THR A 166 2.88 -4.22 -14.69
C THR A 166 3.55 -3.10 -15.52
N LEU A 167 4.70 -3.37 -16.14
CA LEU A 167 5.45 -2.37 -16.89
C LEU A 167 4.75 -1.95 -18.21
N SER A 168 3.97 -2.84 -18.83
CA SER A 168 3.18 -2.55 -20.04
C SER A 168 1.92 -1.70 -19.77
N GLY A 169 1.64 -1.31 -18.52
CA GLY A 169 0.55 -0.39 -18.18
C GLY A 169 -0.79 -1.04 -17.84
N ASN A 170 -0.86 -2.37 -17.79
CA ASN A 170 -2.07 -3.13 -17.43
C ASN A 170 -2.21 -3.29 -15.91
N ILE A 171 -2.00 -2.20 -15.18
CA ILE A 171 -2.15 -2.16 -13.73
C ILE A 171 -3.61 -1.79 -13.44
N SER A 172 -4.30 -2.59 -12.62
CA SER A 172 -5.66 -2.24 -12.19
C SER A 172 -5.69 -0.85 -11.58
N LYS A 173 -6.70 -0.05 -11.93
CA LYS A 173 -6.96 1.27 -11.33
C LYS A 173 -7.07 1.17 -9.80
N ASP A 174 -7.46 0.00 -9.27
CA ASP A 174 -7.64 -0.25 -7.85
C ASP A 174 -6.33 -0.40 -7.07
N MET A 175 -5.18 -0.40 -7.76
CA MET A 175 -3.85 -0.46 -7.13
C MET A 175 -3.40 0.88 -6.55
N VAL A 176 -4.03 1.98 -6.94
CA VAL A 176 -3.63 3.34 -6.54
C VAL A 176 -4.80 4.07 -5.93
N LYS A 177 -4.55 4.75 -4.82
CA LYS A 177 -5.46 5.72 -4.21
C LYS A 177 -4.71 7.05 -4.05
N SER A 178 -5.31 8.15 -4.45
CA SER A 178 -4.70 9.48 -4.34
C SER A 178 -5.62 10.41 -3.56
N TYR A 179 -5.06 11.11 -2.58
CA TYR A 179 -5.75 12.18 -1.84
C TYR A 179 -5.33 13.58 -2.35
N THR A 180 -4.41 13.62 -3.30
CA THR A 180 -3.98 14.80 -4.06
C THR A 180 -4.28 14.60 -5.54
N GLU A 181 -4.20 15.65 -6.36
CA GLU A 181 -4.28 15.50 -7.81
C GLU A 181 -3.24 14.47 -8.29
N VAL A 182 -3.66 13.58 -9.19
CA VAL A 182 -2.81 12.48 -9.67
C VAL A 182 -1.63 13.05 -10.45
N HIS A 183 -0.44 13.00 -9.87
CA HIS A 183 0.79 13.40 -10.54
C HIS A 183 1.17 12.40 -11.65
N SER A 184 1.82 12.89 -12.70
CA SER A 184 2.36 12.12 -13.83
C SER A 184 3.23 10.92 -13.40
N ASP A 185 3.79 11.00 -12.20
CA ASP A 185 4.84 10.10 -11.71
C ASP A 185 4.27 8.82 -11.08
N THR A 186 2.95 8.72 -10.92
CA THR A 186 2.27 7.54 -10.33
C THR A 186 2.64 6.24 -11.04
N ASN A 187 2.63 6.25 -12.37
CA ASN A 187 3.00 5.09 -13.16
C ASN A 187 4.48 4.73 -12.97
N GLU A 188 5.35 5.70 -12.79
CA GLU A 188 6.79 5.45 -12.57
C GLU A 188 7.03 4.81 -11.20
N ILE A 189 6.38 5.31 -10.14
CA ILE A 189 6.46 4.77 -8.78
C ILE A 189 5.98 3.31 -8.75
N LEU A 190 4.85 3.02 -9.41
CA LEU A 190 4.33 1.65 -9.57
C LEU A 190 5.33 0.75 -10.30
N LYS A 191 5.80 1.19 -11.47
CA LYS A 191 6.76 0.43 -12.29
C LYS A 191 8.01 0.09 -11.50
N LYS A 192 8.59 1.06 -10.79
CA LYS A 192 9.75 0.87 -9.93
C LYS A 192 9.47 -0.13 -8.80
N THR A 193 8.32 0.01 -8.13
CA THR A 193 7.93 -0.87 -7.02
C THR A 193 7.79 -2.32 -7.43
N PHE A 194 7.12 -2.59 -8.54
CA PHE A 194 6.94 -3.95 -9.05
C PHE A 194 8.21 -4.53 -9.66
N LEU A 195 9.00 -3.72 -10.36
CA LEU A 195 10.29 -4.14 -10.89
C LEU A 195 11.22 -4.58 -9.75
N ASP A 196 11.33 -3.77 -8.70
CA ASP A 196 12.19 -4.08 -7.54
C ASP A 196 11.70 -5.30 -6.76
N HIS A 197 10.39 -5.54 -6.72
CA HIS A 197 9.81 -6.68 -6.00
C HIS A 197 9.97 -8.01 -6.74
N TYR A 198 9.76 -8.04 -8.05
CA TYR A 198 9.73 -9.29 -8.82
C TYR A 198 11.05 -9.62 -9.55
N VAL A 199 12.06 -8.74 -9.48
CA VAL A 199 13.43 -9.02 -9.96
C VAL A 199 14.34 -9.28 -8.78
N LEU A 200 14.86 -10.51 -8.68
CA LEU A 200 15.67 -10.98 -7.56
C LEU A 200 14.90 -10.84 -6.25
N SER A 201 13.68 -11.37 -6.24
CA SER A 201 12.73 -11.26 -5.14
C SER A 201 13.28 -11.89 -3.87
N ASN A 202 13.05 -11.24 -2.73
CA ASN A 202 13.25 -11.87 -1.42
C ASN A 202 12.31 -13.09 -1.31
N PRO A 203 12.82 -14.31 -1.11
CA PRO A 203 12.01 -15.52 -0.93
C PRO A 203 10.92 -15.39 0.14
N GLU A 204 11.21 -14.71 1.25
CA GLU A 204 10.26 -14.49 2.35
C GLU A 204 9.07 -13.62 1.93
N HIS A 205 9.27 -12.72 0.97
CA HIS A 205 8.19 -11.89 0.43
C HIS A 205 7.46 -12.62 -0.71
N PHE A 206 8.22 -13.29 -1.57
CA PHE A 206 7.70 -13.95 -2.77
C PHE A 206 6.74 -15.10 -2.46
N ILE A 207 7.00 -15.83 -1.36
CA ILE A 207 6.18 -16.98 -0.96
C ILE A 207 4.73 -16.59 -0.64
N HIS A 208 4.44 -15.34 -0.24
CA HIS A 208 3.07 -14.88 0.00
C HIS A 208 2.21 -14.87 -1.28
N GLU A 209 2.84 -14.80 -2.44
CA GLU A 209 2.16 -14.66 -3.73
C GLU A 209 2.26 -15.90 -4.60
N CYS A 210 3.39 -16.63 -4.55
CA CYS A 210 3.68 -17.74 -5.44
C CYS A 210 4.27 -18.93 -4.66
N PHE A 211 3.61 -20.09 -4.81
CA PHE A 211 3.97 -21.34 -4.15
C PHE A 211 4.45 -22.38 -5.18
N PRO A 212 5.71 -22.84 -5.11
CA PRO A 212 6.28 -23.77 -6.09
C PRO A 212 5.77 -25.21 -5.90
N ASP A 213 5.77 -25.98 -6.99
CA ASP A 213 5.47 -27.42 -6.95
C ASP A 213 6.57 -28.24 -6.25
N ASP A 214 7.82 -27.75 -6.29
CA ASP A 214 8.98 -28.35 -5.64
C ASP A 214 9.48 -27.42 -4.53
N GLU A 215 9.44 -27.91 -3.29
CA GLU A 215 9.73 -27.15 -2.07
C GLU A 215 11.12 -26.49 -2.08
N LYS A 216 12.11 -27.06 -2.78
CA LYS A 216 13.46 -26.49 -2.85
C LYS A 216 13.48 -25.11 -3.48
N TRP A 217 12.49 -24.81 -4.32
CA TRP A 217 12.36 -23.53 -5.01
C TRP A 217 11.63 -22.46 -4.19
N GLN A 218 11.22 -22.78 -2.96
CA GLN A 218 10.81 -21.75 -2.01
C GLN A 218 11.99 -20.87 -1.60
N LEU A 219 13.22 -21.43 -1.61
CA LEU A 219 14.45 -20.75 -1.19
C LEU A 219 14.39 -20.16 0.24
N LEU A 220 13.48 -20.68 1.07
CA LEU A 220 13.36 -20.35 2.48
C LEU A 220 14.31 -21.21 3.31
N LEU A 221 14.74 -20.66 4.44
CA LEU A 221 15.48 -21.44 5.44
C LEU A 221 14.61 -22.58 6.00
N GLU A 222 13.34 -22.28 6.25
CA GLU A 222 12.31 -23.21 6.67
C GLU A 222 11.17 -23.19 5.64
N PRO A 223 11.10 -24.17 4.73
CA PRO A 223 10.01 -24.27 3.76
C PRO A 223 8.66 -24.42 4.45
N ILE A 224 7.63 -23.79 3.88
CA ILE A 224 6.25 -23.88 4.35
C ILE A 224 5.46 -24.88 3.51
N THR A 225 4.41 -25.42 4.12
CA THR A 225 3.43 -26.27 3.45
C THR A 225 2.46 -25.43 2.61
N LYS A 226 1.75 -26.09 1.69
CA LYS A 226 0.68 -25.44 0.92
C LYS A 226 -0.47 -24.94 1.80
N GLU A 227 -0.75 -25.62 2.91
CA GLU A 227 -1.76 -25.23 3.89
C GLU A 227 -1.36 -23.94 4.59
N GLN A 228 -0.11 -23.84 5.04
CA GLN A 228 0.44 -22.59 5.59
C GLN A 228 0.42 -21.46 4.57
N PHE A 229 0.80 -21.73 3.32
CA PHE A 229 0.71 -20.73 2.24
C PHE A 229 -0.71 -20.21 2.02
N LEU A 230 -1.72 -21.09 2.09
CA LEU A 230 -3.12 -20.71 1.93
C LEU A 230 -3.63 -19.85 3.09
N ASP A 231 -3.14 -20.11 4.31
CA ASP A 231 -3.50 -19.41 5.53
C ASP A 231 -2.82 -18.02 5.65
N GLN A 232 -1.69 -17.82 4.97
CA GLN A 232 -0.95 -16.56 4.97
C GLN A 232 -1.77 -15.34 4.52
N ASP A 233 -1.44 -14.21 5.14
CA ASP A 233 -1.91 -12.88 4.75
C ASP A 233 -1.55 -12.52 3.31
N MET A 234 -2.49 -11.86 2.63
CA MET A 234 -2.25 -11.31 1.30
C MET A 234 -1.63 -9.91 1.40
N PHE A 235 -0.29 -9.89 1.39
CA PHE A 235 0.46 -8.66 1.18
C PHE A 235 0.71 -8.41 -0.30
N PHE A 236 0.54 -7.15 -0.71
CA PHE A 236 0.88 -6.69 -2.05
C PHE A 236 2.33 -6.23 -2.11
N PRO A 237 2.99 -6.24 -3.28
CA PRO A 237 4.38 -5.80 -3.44
C PRO A 237 4.76 -4.49 -2.72
N PRO A 238 3.91 -3.44 -2.71
CA PRO A 238 4.25 -2.18 -2.04
C PRO A 238 4.37 -2.31 -0.50
N TRP A 239 3.72 -3.30 0.14
CA TRP A 239 3.78 -3.54 1.59
C TRP A 239 5.22 -3.59 2.11
N TRP A 240 6.07 -4.32 1.41
CA TRP A 240 7.45 -4.59 1.79
C TRP A 240 8.36 -3.35 1.78
N ARG A 241 7.90 -2.23 1.22
CA ARG A 241 8.62 -0.94 1.20
C ARG A 241 8.13 0.06 2.23
N THR A 242 7.00 -0.21 2.89
CA THR A 242 6.38 0.71 3.84
C THR A 242 7.09 0.78 5.18
N GLY A 243 7.78 -0.31 5.57
CA GLY A 243 8.31 -0.46 6.91
C GLY A 243 7.24 -0.74 7.97
N LEU A 244 6.02 -1.11 7.55
CA LEU A 244 4.97 -1.59 8.44
C LEU A 244 5.20 -3.05 8.79
N LYS A 245 4.80 -3.38 10.02
CA LYS A 245 4.60 -4.74 10.49
C LYS A 245 3.19 -4.85 11.03
N LEU A 246 2.58 -5.98 10.76
CA LEU A 246 1.31 -6.33 11.36
C LEU A 246 1.55 -6.80 12.79
N THR A 247 0.81 -6.26 13.76
CA THR A 247 0.89 -6.69 15.17
C THR A 247 -0.22 -7.65 15.55
N THR A 248 -1.27 -7.70 14.75
CA THR A 248 -2.37 -8.68 14.84
C THR A 248 -2.07 -9.87 13.95
N HIS A 249 -2.27 -11.10 14.44
CA HIS A 249 -2.25 -12.24 13.54
C HIS A 249 -3.49 -12.19 12.63
N LEU A 250 -3.28 -12.29 11.34
CA LEU A 250 -4.35 -12.35 10.36
C LEU A 250 -4.28 -13.69 9.61
N SER A 251 -5.45 -14.11 9.16
CA SER A 251 -5.64 -15.10 8.12
C SER A 251 -6.21 -14.38 6.90
N HIS A 252 -6.02 -14.92 5.70
CA HIS A 252 -6.60 -14.33 4.47
C HIS A 252 -8.09 -13.99 4.60
N ARG A 253 -8.84 -14.83 5.33
CA ARG A 253 -10.25 -14.63 5.64
C ARG A 253 -10.44 -14.58 7.15
N ILE A 254 -11.01 -13.49 7.65
CA ILE A 254 -11.30 -13.30 9.08
C ILE A 254 -12.78 -13.59 9.31
N THR A 255 -13.10 -14.33 10.37
CA THR A 255 -14.48 -14.45 10.84
C THR A 255 -14.70 -13.47 11.99
N CYS A 256 -15.77 -12.69 11.93
CA CYS A 256 -16.17 -11.71 12.93
C CYS A 256 -17.51 -12.16 13.54
N ASP A 257 -17.46 -12.52 14.83
CA ASP A 257 -18.60 -13.12 15.55
C ASP A 257 -19.26 -12.17 16.57
N ASP A 258 -18.72 -10.96 16.75
CA ASP A 258 -19.21 -9.94 17.69
C ASP A 258 -19.49 -8.59 17.04
N GLY A 259 -19.34 -8.50 15.71
CA GLY A 259 -19.54 -7.28 14.95
C GLY A 259 -18.42 -6.25 15.05
N ARG A 260 -17.25 -6.61 15.59
CA ARG A 260 -16.07 -5.74 15.63
C ARG A 260 -14.79 -6.47 15.24
N ILE A 261 -13.92 -5.79 14.49
CA ILE A 261 -12.52 -6.23 14.29
C ILE A 261 -11.57 -5.08 14.66
N THR A 262 -10.42 -5.47 15.22
CA THR A 262 -9.30 -4.56 15.47
C THR A 262 -8.05 -5.09 14.76
N LEU A 263 -7.48 -4.29 13.87
CA LEU A 263 -6.21 -4.58 13.19
C LEU A 263 -5.12 -3.65 13.69
N GLY A 264 -3.95 -4.19 14.00
CA GLY A 264 -2.83 -3.44 14.54
C GLY A 264 -1.65 -3.40 13.58
N PHE A 265 -1.05 -2.22 13.42
CA PHE A 265 0.16 -2.00 12.64
C PHE A 265 1.21 -1.27 13.46
N MET A 266 2.47 -1.65 13.29
CA MET A 266 3.62 -1.00 13.89
C MET A 266 4.64 -0.65 12.82
N GLY A 267 5.09 0.59 12.84
CA GLY A 267 6.14 1.10 12.00
C GLY A 267 7.53 0.84 12.58
N THR A 268 8.47 0.34 11.78
CA THR A 268 9.81 -0.04 12.26
C THR A 268 10.98 0.82 11.76
N TYR A 269 10.73 2.00 11.19
CA TYR A 269 11.78 2.85 10.57
C TYR A 269 11.52 4.37 10.74
N GLU A 270 12.53 5.20 10.46
CA GLU A 270 12.42 6.68 10.50
C GLU A 270 11.35 7.24 9.55
N SER A 271 11.07 6.58 8.43
CA SER A 271 10.09 7.01 7.41
C SER A 271 8.63 6.90 7.86
N VAL A 272 8.36 6.27 9.01
CA VAL A 272 7.00 6.11 9.56
C VAL A 272 6.32 7.44 9.83
N TYR A 273 7.08 8.49 10.13
CA TYR A 273 6.53 9.83 10.33
C TYR A 273 6.08 10.51 9.02
N GLU A 274 6.51 10.00 7.86
CA GLU A 274 6.06 10.43 6.54
C GLU A 274 4.98 9.51 5.95
N LEU A 275 4.76 8.34 6.56
CA LEU A 275 3.86 7.32 6.05
C LEU A 275 2.39 7.73 6.26
N VAL A 276 1.64 7.67 5.17
CA VAL A 276 0.19 7.87 5.09
C VAL A 276 -0.46 6.50 4.87
N LEU A 277 -1.53 6.23 5.61
CA LEU A 277 -2.37 5.05 5.45
C LEU A 277 -3.78 5.49 5.04
N TRP A 278 -4.39 4.76 4.12
CA TRP A 278 -5.80 4.91 3.77
C TRP A 278 -6.42 3.53 3.63
N TYR A 279 -7.68 3.38 4.02
CA TYR A 279 -8.48 2.19 3.84
C TYR A 279 -9.61 2.39 2.81
N ASN A 280 -10.22 1.27 2.43
CA ASN A 280 -11.52 1.19 1.78
C ASN A 280 -12.24 -0.03 2.35
N LEU A 281 -13.46 0.16 2.88
CA LEU A 281 -14.31 -0.93 3.33
C LEU A 281 -15.53 -1.07 2.40
N GLU A 282 -15.70 -2.25 1.81
CA GLU A 282 -16.81 -2.55 0.91
C GLU A 282 -17.61 -3.74 1.44
N LEU A 283 -18.94 -3.68 1.34
CA LEU A 283 -19.81 -4.83 1.57
C LEU A 283 -20.01 -5.55 0.23
N VAL A 284 -19.45 -6.75 0.11
CA VAL A 284 -19.44 -7.54 -1.14
C VAL A 284 -20.71 -8.36 -1.26
N GLU A 285 -21.11 -9.02 -0.18
CA GLU A 285 -22.29 -9.88 -0.13
C GLU A 285 -23.01 -9.67 1.19
N THR A 286 -24.34 -9.63 1.14
CA THR A 286 -25.19 -9.61 2.33
C THR A 286 -26.49 -10.35 2.05
N ASP A 287 -27.03 -11.01 3.06
CA ASP A 287 -28.34 -11.67 3.00
C ASP A 287 -29.49 -10.68 3.17
N LEU A 288 -29.19 -9.40 3.41
CA LEU A 288 -30.16 -8.35 3.64
C LEU A 288 -30.47 -7.62 2.33
N ASP A 289 -31.75 -7.36 2.04
CA ASP A 289 -32.20 -6.51 0.93
C ASP A 289 -31.94 -5.02 1.25
N ILE A 290 -30.69 -4.65 1.50
CA ILE A 290 -30.27 -3.28 1.83
C ILE A 290 -29.68 -2.64 0.59
N LYS A 291 -30.29 -1.53 0.16
CA LYS A 291 -29.64 -0.60 -0.76
C LYS A 291 -28.82 0.37 0.06
N ILE A 292 -27.50 0.18 0.08
CA ILE A 292 -26.59 1.20 0.59
C ILE A 292 -26.63 2.35 -0.43
N GLU A 293 -27.30 3.44 -0.08
CA GLU A 293 -27.48 4.59 -0.98
C GLU A 293 -26.17 5.32 -1.29
N ASN A 294 -25.15 5.12 -0.44
CA ASN A 294 -23.85 5.77 -0.55
C ASN A 294 -22.73 4.83 -0.12
N ASP A 295 -21.88 4.43 -1.07
CA ASP A 295 -20.72 3.55 -0.83
C ASP A 295 -19.75 4.11 0.23
N ASN A 296 -19.76 5.43 0.48
CA ASN A 296 -18.95 6.04 1.53
C ASN A 296 -19.50 5.85 2.96
N PHE A 297 -20.76 5.43 3.13
CA PHE A 297 -21.37 5.26 4.46
C PHE A 297 -20.58 4.28 5.33
N LEU A 298 -20.14 3.15 4.75
CA LEU A 298 -19.37 2.12 5.46
C LEU A 298 -18.03 2.64 5.97
N GLN A 299 -17.44 3.63 5.29
CA GLN A 299 -16.14 4.19 5.67
C GLN A 299 -16.20 4.88 7.04
N ASN A 300 -17.38 5.41 7.42
CA ASN A 300 -17.55 6.06 8.72
C ASN A 300 -17.47 5.07 9.90
N PHE A 301 -17.56 3.76 9.66
CA PHE A 301 -17.42 2.76 10.72
C PHE A 301 -15.98 2.25 10.88
N VAL A 302 -15.02 2.88 10.20
CA VAL A 302 -13.60 2.52 10.25
C VAL A 302 -12.80 3.61 10.97
N TYR A 303 -12.37 3.27 12.17
CA TYR A 303 -11.58 4.09 13.07
C TYR A 303 -10.09 3.80 12.85
N LEU A 304 -9.48 4.50 11.89
CA LEU A 304 -8.03 4.43 11.68
C LEU A 304 -7.31 5.39 12.64
N ILE A 305 -6.88 4.84 13.77
CA ILE A 305 -6.28 5.57 14.89
C ILE A 305 -4.77 5.47 14.80
N ARG A 306 -4.10 6.62 14.81
CA ARG A 306 -2.65 6.72 14.91
C ARG A 306 -2.25 7.09 16.34
N ASN A 307 -1.23 6.39 16.82
CA ASN A 307 -0.52 6.73 18.05
C ASN A 307 0.98 6.58 17.81
N GLU A 308 1.64 7.71 17.53
CA GLU A 308 3.06 7.77 17.16
C GLU A 308 3.41 6.89 15.95
N SER A 309 4.11 5.78 16.18
CA SER A 309 4.56 4.79 15.20
C SER A 309 3.62 3.59 15.08
N THR A 310 2.47 3.62 15.76
CA THR A 310 1.47 2.55 15.72
C THR A 310 0.17 3.04 15.11
N TRP A 311 -0.52 2.14 14.43
CA TRP A 311 -1.86 2.34 13.93
C TRP A 311 -2.76 1.22 14.41
N THR A 312 -3.98 1.59 14.78
CA THR A 312 -5.06 0.66 15.08
C THR A 312 -6.20 0.96 14.12
N CYS A 313 -6.69 -0.04 13.41
CA CYS A 313 -7.86 0.06 12.57
C CYS A 313 -8.99 -0.72 13.27
N ASP A 314 -9.87 0.01 13.92
CA ASP A 314 -11.07 -0.54 14.57
C ASP A 314 -12.26 -0.41 13.62
N ILE A 315 -12.97 -1.50 13.40
CA ILE A 315 -14.09 -1.58 12.47
C ILE A 315 -15.31 -2.08 13.20
N LEU A 316 -16.42 -1.33 13.11
CA LEU A 316 -17.72 -1.73 13.62
C LEU A 316 -18.61 -2.12 12.45
N PHE A 317 -19.15 -3.33 12.43
CA PHE A 317 -19.94 -3.80 11.29
C PHE A 317 -21.43 -3.52 11.53
N PRO A 318 -22.07 -2.61 10.76
CA PRO A 318 -23.49 -2.33 10.93
C PRO A 318 -24.39 -3.45 10.39
N TYR A 319 -23.85 -4.29 9.49
CA TYR A 319 -24.60 -5.37 8.83
C TYR A 319 -23.83 -6.69 8.90
N THR A 320 -24.55 -7.80 8.80
CA THR A 320 -23.95 -9.12 8.53
C THR A 320 -23.67 -9.26 7.04
N GLY A 321 -22.59 -9.97 6.71
CA GLY A 321 -22.20 -10.20 5.33
C GLY A 321 -20.71 -10.41 5.15
N THR A 322 -20.30 -10.49 3.89
CA THR A 322 -18.89 -10.57 3.49
C THR A 322 -18.42 -9.17 3.12
N TYR A 323 -17.41 -8.69 3.85
CA TYR A 323 -16.78 -7.40 3.63
C TYR A 323 -15.39 -7.58 3.02
N LYS A 324 -14.96 -6.61 2.23
CA LYS A 324 -13.59 -6.49 1.74
C LYS A 324 -12.97 -5.22 2.27
N LEU A 325 -11.89 -5.38 3.04
CA LEU A 325 -11.09 -4.28 3.57
C LEU A 325 -9.78 -4.19 2.80
N VAL A 326 -9.51 -3.02 2.22
CA VAL A 326 -8.28 -2.77 1.46
C VAL A 326 -7.51 -1.61 2.08
N PHE A 327 -6.23 -1.81 2.34
CA PHE A 327 -5.31 -0.74 2.78
C PHE A 327 -4.39 -0.29 1.64
N TYR A 328 -4.13 1.01 1.65
CA TYR A 328 -3.22 1.72 0.79
C TYR A 328 -2.21 2.47 1.65
N ALA A 329 -0.97 2.53 1.18
CA ALA A 329 0.08 3.28 1.85
C ALA A 329 1.06 3.92 0.88
N GLY A 330 1.69 4.99 1.35
CA GLY A 330 2.67 5.76 0.60
C GLY A 330 3.24 6.87 1.47
N LYS A 331 4.27 7.54 0.97
CA LYS A 331 4.78 8.75 1.65
C LYS A 331 3.83 9.91 1.43
N TYR A 332 3.84 10.85 2.35
CA TYR A 332 3.09 12.08 2.20
C TYR A 332 3.48 12.80 0.90
N GLY A 333 2.47 13.14 0.09
CA GLY A 333 2.64 13.79 -1.21
C GLY A 333 2.86 12.82 -2.38
N GLU A 334 2.99 11.52 -2.11
CA GLU A 334 3.05 10.47 -3.12
C GLU A 334 1.69 9.76 -3.24
N PRO A 335 1.39 9.17 -4.42
CA PRO A 335 0.23 8.28 -4.56
C PRO A 335 0.34 7.08 -3.61
N LEU A 336 -0.78 6.71 -3.00
CA LEU A 336 -0.85 5.55 -2.12
C LEU A 336 -1.06 4.29 -2.94
N LEU A 337 -0.25 3.27 -2.68
CA LEU A 337 -0.34 1.99 -3.36
C LEU A 337 -1.04 0.97 -2.46
N LYS A 338 -1.83 0.07 -3.06
CA LYS A 338 -2.46 -1.04 -2.33
C LYS A 338 -1.39 -1.91 -1.67
N ILE A 339 -1.53 -2.16 -0.37
CA ILE A 339 -0.55 -2.91 0.43
C ILE A 339 -1.10 -4.19 1.05
N LEU A 340 -2.39 -4.22 1.38
CA LEU A 340 -3.04 -5.33 2.08
C LEU A 340 -4.51 -5.36 1.66
N ALA A 341 -5.06 -6.55 1.44
CA ALA A 341 -6.50 -6.73 1.37
C ALA A 341 -6.92 -7.98 2.14
N VAL A 342 -8.06 -7.87 2.81
CA VAL A 342 -8.58 -8.86 3.75
C VAL A 342 -10.06 -9.05 3.49
N ASP A 343 -10.48 -10.31 3.39
CA ASP A 343 -11.89 -10.67 3.33
C ASP A 343 -12.39 -10.95 4.75
N ILE A 344 -13.53 -10.36 5.11
CA ILE A 344 -14.08 -10.41 6.45
C ILE A 344 -15.50 -10.95 6.38
N ASP A 345 -15.71 -12.09 7.02
CA ASP A 345 -17.01 -12.71 7.21
C ASP A 345 -17.63 -12.23 8.52
N CYS A 346 -18.49 -11.22 8.45
CA CYS A 346 -19.24 -10.72 9.61
C CYS A 346 -20.51 -11.56 9.81
N LYS A 347 -20.54 -12.37 10.88
CA LYS A 347 -21.67 -13.24 11.23
C LYS A 347 -22.68 -12.55 12.14
N VAL A 348 -22.26 -11.52 12.86
CA VAL A 348 -23.09 -10.79 13.82
C VAL A 348 -22.86 -9.29 13.63
N CYS A 349 -23.93 -8.51 13.50
CA CYS A 349 -23.83 -7.05 13.51
C CYS A 349 -23.34 -6.56 14.87
N HIS A 350 -22.57 -5.48 14.88
CA HIS A 350 -22.33 -4.76 16.12
C HIS A 350 -23.68 -4.30 16.71
N PRO A 351 -23.92 -4.43 18.03
CA PRO A 351 -25.22 -4.09 18.62
C PRO A 351 -25.52 -2.59 18.54
N GLU A 352 -24.49 -1.75 18.67
CA GLU A 352 -24.59 -0.29 18.63
C GLU A 352 -23.44 0.29 17.79
N PRO A 353 -23.48 0.14 16.45
CA PRO A 353 -22.42 0.64 15.58
C PRO A 353 -22.57 2.16 15.50
N VAL A 354 -21.72 2.89 16.23
CA VAL A 354 -21.67 4.34 16.12
C VAL A 354 -20.76 4.69 14.94
N PRO A 355 -21.23 5.42 13.92
CA PRO A 355 -20.35 5.92 12.86
C PRO A 355 -19.55 7.13 13.35
N LEU A 356 -18.35 7.31 12.80
CA LEU A 356 -17.60 8.55 12.91
C LEU A 356 -18.44 9.73 12.39
N PRO A 357 -18.38 10.90 13.07
CA PRO A 357 -19.03 12.12 12.61
C PRO A 357 -18.71 12.51 11.17
N ILE A 358 -17.45 12.28 10.77
CA ILE A 358 -16.97 12.51 9.41
C ILE A 358 -16.00 11.42 8.97
N ASN A 359 -15.93 11.18 7.67
CA ASN A 359 -14.88 10.34 7.09
C ASN A 359 -13.53 11.07 7.17
N THR A 360 -12.60 10.55 7.97
CA THR A 360 -11.25 11.14 8.15
C THR A 360 -10.27 10.79 7.03
N GLY A 361 -10.62 9.85 6.14
CA GLY A 361 -9.83 9.44 4.99
C GLY A 361 -8.38 9.11 5.32
N ALA A 362 -7.45 9.54 4.45
CA ALA A 362 -6.02 9.32 4.59
C ALA A 362 -5.37 10.08 5.78
N ILE A 363 -6.05 11.09 6.35
CA ILE A 363 -5.54 11.82 7.52
C ILE A 363 -5.62 10.91 8.76
N GLY A 364 -6.72 10.15 8.87
CA GLY A 364 -7.01 9.32 10.04
C GLY A 364 -7.23 10.13 11.32
N LEU A 365 -7.29 9.43 12.45
CA LEU A 365 -7.40 10.00 13.77
C LEU A 365 -6.02 10.08 14.43
N GLY A 366 -5.63 11.27 14.85
CA GLY A 366 -4.40 11.55 15.59
C GLY A 366 -3.27 12.16 14.76
N PRO A 367 -2.20 12.60 15.42
CA PRO A 367 -1.08 13.29 14.78
C PRO A 367 -0.36 12.44 13.74
N GLY A 368 -0.16 13.00 12.55
CA GLY A 368 0.49 12.32 11.43
C GLY A 368 1.25 13.25 10.48
N PRO A 369 1.56 12.79 9.25
CA PRO A 369 2.34 13.54 8.30
C PRO A 369 1.63 14.84 7.89
N PHE A 370 0.31 14.80 7.74
CA PHE A 370 -0.52 15.98 7.46
C PHE A 370 -0.29 17.11 8.47
N MET A 371 -0.14 16.78 9.76
CA MET A 371 0.14 17.79 10.79
C MET A 371 1.53 18.40 10.60
N TYR A 372 2.54 17.54 10.41
CA TYR A 372 3.93 17.95 10.25
C TYR A 372 4.14 18.83 9.02
N PHE A 373 3.63 18.40 7.86
CA PHE A 373 3.73 19.13 6.60
C PHE A 373 2.81 20.36 6.53
N SER A 374 1.86 20.50 7.46
CA SER A 374 1.09 21.73 7.68
C SER A 374 1.81 22.75 8.58
N GLY A 375 3.03 22.44 9.06
CA GLY A 375 3.82 23.33 9.91
C GLY A 375 3.55 23.20 11.41
N LEU A 376 2.83 22.15 11.85
CA LEU A 376 2.57 21.85 13.25
C LEU A 376 3.37 20.61 13.70
N SER A 377 3.85 20.60 14.94
CA SER A 377 4.61 19.48 15.49
C SER A 377 4.44 19.38 17.01
N HIS A 378 4.92 18.29 17.63
CA HIS A 378 4.93 18.13 19.09
C HIS A 378 3.57 18.42 19.74
N PRO A 379 2.51 17.69 19.36
CA PRO A 379 1.20 17.85 19.96
C PRO A 379 1.22 17.45 21.44
N SER A 380 0.43 18.12 22.27
CA SER A 380 0.29 17.76 23.69
C SER A 380 -0.41 16.40 23.89
N TYR A 381 -1.19 15.94 22.92
CA TYR A 381 -1.80 14.62 22.88
C TYR A 381 -1.34 13.86 21.64
N ARG A 382 -0.94 12.60 21.81
CA ARG A 382 -0.39 11.77 20.73
C ARG A 382 -1.35 10.69 20.23
N SER A 383 -2.35 10.35 21.04
CA SER A 383 -3.45 9.45 20.67
C SER A 383 -4.49 10.21 19.85
N GLY A 384 -4.99 9.58 18.79
CA GLY A 384 -6.11 10.10 18.02
C GLY A 384 -7.46 10.06 18.73
N ILE A 385 -7.59 9.32 19.83
CA ILE A 385 -8.79 9.26 20.67
C ILE A 385 -8.52 9.93 22.01
N LEU A 386 -9.44 10.80 22.41
CA LEU A 386 -9.44 11.51 23.68
C LEU A 386 -10.78 11.29 24.40
N HIS A 387 -10.74 10.66 25.57
CA HIS A 387 -11.89 10.56 26.47
C HIS A 387 -11.93 11.79 27.37
N ILE A 388 -13.04 12.52 27.36
CA ILE A 388 -13.19 13.81 28.03
C ILE A 388 -14.46 13.81 28.88
N ASP A 389 -14.31 14.28 30.12
CA ASP A 389 -15.42 14.51 31.04
C ASP A 389 -16.17 15.78 30.62
N LEU A 390 -17.51 15.70 30.49
CA LEU A 390 -18.38 16.84 30.12
C LEU A 390 -18.22 18.06 31.03
N SER A 391 -17.69 17.91 32.24
CA SER A 391 -17.44 19.04 33.15
C SER A 391 -16.10 19.73 32.93
N ARG A 392 -15.24 19.22 32.03
CA ARG A 392 -13.85 19.67 31.88
C ARG A 392 -13.56 20.17 30.47
N HIS A 393 -13.31 21.47 30.36
CA HIS A 393 -12.56 21.99 29.22
C HIS A 393 -11.10 21.52 29.31
N PHE A 394 -10.44 21.36 28.17
CA PHE A 394 -9.04 20.97 28.12
C PHE A 394 -8.26 21.82 27.10
N GLN A 395 -6.93 21.74 27.19
CA GLN A 395 -6.01 22.46 26.32
C GLN A 395 -5.26 21.51 25.43
N ILE A 396 -5.33 21.73 24.13
CA ILE A 396 -4.43 21.11 23.16
C ILE A 396 -3.38 22.11 22.69
N LYS A 397 -2.13 21.65 22.59
CA LYS A 397 -0.97 22.49 22.25
C LYS A 397 -0.20 21.88 21.10
N PHE A 398 0.33 22.74 20.24
CA PHE A 398 1.22 22.36 19.15
C PHE A 398 2.38 23.32 19.07
N ARG A 399 3.56 22.82 18.71
CA ARG A 399 4.70 23.63 18.29
C ARG A 399 4.54 24.01 16.82
N ILE A 400 4.75 25.28 16.50
CA ILE A 400 4.72 25.81 15.14
C ILE A 400 6.15 25.80 14.57
N ASP A 401 6.31 25.40 13.31
CA ASP A 401 7.58 25.59 12.61
C ASP A 401 7.85 27.09 12.45
N ASN A 402 9.01 27.55 12.95
CA ASN A 402 9.44 28.95 12.86
C ASN A 402 9.43 29.47 11.41
N ARG A 403 9.66 28.61 10.41
CA ARG A 403 9.64 28.99 8.99
C ARG A 403 8.23 29.25 8.47
N MET A 404 7.23 28.63 9.10
CA MET A 404 5.82 28.69 8.73
C MET A 404 5.01 29.65 9.60
N SER A 405 5.55 30.12 10.73
CA SER A 405 4.80 30.83 11.77
C SER A 405 4.16 32.15 11.31
N GLU A 406 4.68 32.79 10.26
CA GLU A 406 4.10 34.00 9.68
C GLU A 406 3.19 33.70 8.47
N LEU A 407 3.31 32.50 7.91
CA LEU A 407 2.65 32.08 6.66
C LEU A 407 1.33 31.36 6.91
N ILE A 408 1.18 30.72 8.08
CA ILE A 408 0.00 29.92 8.41
C ILE A 408 -0.87 30.60 9.49
N SER A 409 -2.17 30.65 9.25
CA SER A 409 -3.16 30.80 10.32
C SER A 409 -3.66 29.42 10.75
N ILE A 410 -4.17 29.30 11.97
CA ILE A 410 -4.63 28.04 12.56
C ILE A 410 -6.11 28.20 12.89
N LYS A 411 -6.91 27.18 12.59
CA LYS A 411 -8.33 27.09 12.92
C LYS A 411 -8.58 25.74 13.59
N ALA A 412 -9.56 25.70 14.50
CA ALA A 412 -9.97 24.49 15.17
C ALA A 412 -11.50 24.45 15.24
N ASN A 413 -12.07 23.32 14.87
CA ASN A 413 -13.52 23.11 14.80
C ASN A 413 -13.87 21.82 15.54
N VAL A 414 -14.99 21.80 16.25
CA VAL A 414 -15.63 20.56 16.70
C VAL A 414 -16.74 20.21 15.71
N LEU A 415 -16.84 18.95 15.31
CA LEU A 415 -17.79 18.47 14.31
C LEU A 415 -18.60 17.29 14.88
N SER A 416 -19.88 17.22 14.55
CA SER A 416 -20.78 16.10 14.85
C SER A 416 -21.41 15.55 13.56
N SER A 417 -22.01 14.36 13.62
CA SER A 417 -22.72 13.77 12.48
C SER A 417 -23.86 14.68 12.01
N GLU A 418 -24.62 15.23 12.96
CA GLU A 418 -25.77 16.13 12.72
C GLU A 418 -25.33 17.46 12.06
N ALA A 419 -24.22 18.05 12.52
CA ALA A 419 -23.73 19.31 11.96
C ALA A 419 -23.18 19.20 10.53
N THR A 420 -23.05 17.99 9.98
CA THR A 420 -22.47 17.74 8.65
C THR A 420 -23.47 17.22 7.63
N SER A 421 -24.69 16.85 8.05
CA SER A 421 -25.82 16.72 7.14
C SER A 421 -26.25 18.13 6.71
N ASN A 422 -26.26 18.43 5.40
CA ASN A 422 -26.57 19.77 4.88
C ASN A 422 -28.06 20.16 5.04
N HIS A 423 -28.70 19.87 6.17
CA HIS A 423 -30.09 20.25 6.44
C HIS A 423 -30.14 21.65 7.06
N SER A 424 -31.08 22.47 6.57
CA SER A 424 -31.27 23.86 7.01
C SER A 424 -31.72 24.01 8.47
N GLU A 425 -31.92 22.91 9.20
CA GLU A 425 -32.36 22.88 10.60
C GLU A 425 -31.17 22.76 11.58
N ASP A 426 -29.94 22.54 11.10
CA ASP A 426 -28.76 22.25 11.93
C ASP A 426 -27.97 23.51 12.37
N TYR A 427 -28.49 24.71 12.10
CA TYR A 427 -27.79 25.97 12.41
C TYR A 427 -27.50 26.19 13.89
N GLU A 428 -28.37 25.73 14.79
CA GLU A 428 -28.16 25.85 16.24
C GLU A 428 -26.98 24.97 16.69
N VAL A 429 -26.94 23.71 16.25
CA VAL A 429 -25.84 22.76 16.54
C VAL A 429 -24.52 23.28 15.96
N ILE A 430 -24.51 23.80 14.73
CA ILE A 430 -23.31 24.36 14.10
C ILE A 430 -22.78 25.58 14.90
N ASN A 431 -23.69 26.46 15.35
CA ASN A 431 -23.33 27.64 16.13
C ASN A 431 -22.78 27.29 17.52
N GLU A 432 -23.33 26.26 18.16
CA GLU A 432 -22.83 25.70 19.41
C GLU A 432 -21.40 25.15 19.22
N LEU A 433 -21.22 24.24 18.26
CA LEU A 433 -19.93 23.58 18.02
C LEU A 433 -18.82 24.53 17.59
N THR A 434 -19.17 25.64 16.92
CA THR A 434 -18.21 26.70 16.58
C THR A 434 -17.64 27.39 17.82
N GLN A 435 -18.38 27.42 18.93
CA GLN A 435 -17.95 28.01 20.20
C GLN A 435 -17.13 27.04 21.06
N CYS A 436 -17.10 25.74 20.72
CA CYS A 436 -16.36 24.73 21.46
C CYS A 436 -14.83 24.83 21.31
N CYS A 437 -14.31 25.70 20.42
CA CYS A 437 -12.88 25.88 20.20
C CYS A 437 -12.47 27.35 20.28
N LEU A 438 -11.47 27.67 21.10
CA LEU A 438 -10.88 29.00 21.18
C LEU A 438 -9.36 28.95 21.15
N ILE A 439 -8.75 29.73 20.24
CA ILE A 439 -7.29 29.91 20.24
C ILE A 439 -6.91 30.84 21.39
N ARG A 440 -6.53 30.25 22.52
CA ARG A 440 -6.16 30.97 23.74
C ARG A 440 -4.86 31.76 23.56
N ARG A 441 -3.85 31.12 22.96
CA ARG A 441 -2.52 31.69 22.81
C ARG A 441 -1.91 31.23 21.50
N ARG A 442 -1.36 32.18 20.74
CA ARG A 442 -0.51 31.90 19.59
C ARG A 442 0.75 32.74 19.68
N THR A 443 1.89 32.08 19.57
CA THR A 443 3.22 32.69 19.46
C THR A 443 3.89 32.20 18.19
N TYR A 444 5.09 32.69 17.88
CA TYR A 444 5.87 32.19 16.75
C TYR A 444 6.32 30.72 16.91
N LYS A 445 6.30 30.16 18.14
CA LYS A 445 6.73 28.78 18.43
C LYS A 445 5.61 27.83 18.81
N GLU A 446 4.48 28.33 19.27
CA GLU A 446 3.45 27.51 19.93
C GLU A 446 2.07 28.08 19.71
N VAL A 447 1.09 27.20 19.53
CA VAL A 447 -0.34 27.48 19.64
C VAL A 447 -0.94 26.65 20.78
N VAL A 448 -1.85 27.27 21.54
CA VAL A 448 -2.67 26.65 22.60
C VAL A 448 -4.12 26.92 22.26
N ILE A 449 -4.90 25.84 22.19
CA ILE A 449 -6.32 25.86 21.84
C ILE A 449 -7.08 25.32 23.06
N ASP A 450 -7.98 26.13 23.60
CA ASP A 450 -8.96 25.70 24.59
C ASP A 450 -10.09 24.98 23.85
N VAL A 451 -10.41 23.76 24.27
CA VAL A 451 -11.51 22.94 23.74
C VAL A 451 -12.52 22.72 24.85
N PHE A 452 -13.75 23.13 24.59
CA PHE A 452 -14.87 23.05 25.51
C PHE A 452 -15.79 21.87 25.13
N PRO A 453 -16.34 21.15 26.12
CA PRO A 453 -17.33 20.11 25.88
C PRO A 453 -18.59 20.68 25.22
N PRO A 454 -19.18 19.97 24.24
CA PRO A 454 -20.54 20.21 23.76
C PRO A 454 -21.58 19.99 24.89
N GLU A 455 -22.81 20.45 24.68
CA GLU A 455 -23.88 20.34 25.68
C GLU A 455 -24.36 18.89 25.89
N SER A 456 -24.27 18.04 24.86
CA SER A 456 -24.68 16.64 24.91
C SER A 456 -23.50 15.66 24.97
N PRO A 457 -23.66 14.50 25.65
CA PRO A 457 -22.71 13.40 25.57
C PRO A 457 -22.68 12.81 24.16
N GLY A 458 -21.54 12.25 23.76
CA GLY A 458 -21.41 11.61 22.45
C GLY A 458 -20.02 11.66 21.85
N GLN A 459 -19.96 11.32 20.57
CA GLN A 459 -18.74 11.32 19.76
C GLN A 459 -18.67 12.55 18.87
N TYR A 460 -17.55 13.26 18.94
CA TYR A 460 -17.29 14.46 18.15
C TYR A 460 -15.88 14.41 17.54
N ILE A 461 -15.66 15.14 16.45
CA ILE A 461 -14.35 15.26 15.83
C ILE A 461 -13.79 16.67 16.08
N LEU A 462 -12.65 16.74 16.75
CA LEU A 462 -11.82 17.94 16.77
C LEU A 462 -10.96 17.97 15.51
N GLN A 463 -11.29 18.87 14.60
CA GLN A 463 -10.53 19.14 13.39
C GLN A 463 -9.59 20.33 13.61
N ILE A 464 -8.29 20.13 13.37
CA ILE A 464 -7.29 21.20 13.36
C ILE A 464 -6.90 21.49 11.91
N CYS A 465 -7.04 22.74 11.49
CA CYS A 465 -6.70 23.21 10.16
C CYS A 465 -5.62 24.28 10.19
N THR A 466 -4.83 24.34 9.13
CA THR A 466 -3.91 25.43 8.84
C THR A 466 -4.30 26.08 7.53
N GLU A 467 -4.32 27.40 7.48
CA GLU A 467 -4.58 28.15 6.26
C GLU A 467 -3.35 28.96 5.88
N THR A 468 -2.84 28.73 4.67
CA THR A 468 -1.70 29.49 4.14
C THR A 468 -2.17 30.79 3.52
N ASN A 469 -1.65 31.91 3.99
CA ASN A 469 -1.95 33.23 3.44
C ASN A 469 -1.08 33.49 2.20
N GLY A 470 -1.52 33.01 1.04
CA GLY A 470 -0.90 33.32 -0.26
C GLY A 470 -1.31 34.69 -0.79
N TYR A 471 -0.50 35.27 -1.69
CA TYR A 471 -0.79 36.56 -2.36
C TYR A 471 -1.96 36.49 -3.37
N LEU A 472 -2.40 35.29 -3.77
CA LEU A 472 -3.39 35.09 -4.83
C LEU A 472 -4.61 34.27 -4.38
N GLU A 473 -4.44 33.21 -3.58
CA GLU A 473 -5.53 32.42 -2.99
C GLU A 473 -5.11 31.88 -1.60
N SER A 474 -6.05 31.80 -0.65
CA SER A 474 -5.83 31.11 0.62
C SER A 474 -6.24 29.64 0.50
N GLU A 475 -5.34 28.75 0.91
CA GLU A 475 -5.58 27.30 0.88
C GLU A 475 -5.70 26.82 2.33
N THR A 476 -6.87 26.25 2.69
CA THR A 476 -7.09 25.64 4.00
C THR A 476 -6.83 24.14 3.91
N LYS A 477 -5.94 23.63 4.75
CA LYS A 477 -5.61 22.20 4.86
C LYS A 477 -5.93 21.70 6.25
N THR A 478 -6.54 20.53 6.32
CA THR A 478 -6.68 19.81 7.58
C THR A 478 -5.33 19.21 7.97
N ALA A 479 -4.86 19.57 9.16
CA ALA A 479 -3.61 19.10 9.73
C ALA A 479 -3.80 17.80 10.53
N CYS A 480 -4.89 17.67 11.28
CA CYS A 480 -5.13 16.53 12.18
C CYS A 480 -6.60 16.45 12.59
N TYR A 481 -7.07 15.23 12.86
CA TYR A 481 -8.33 14.97 13.56
C TYR A 481 -8.08 14.33 14.92
N TYR A 482 -8.93 14.60 15.90
CA TYR A 482 -9.06 13.77 17.11
C TYR A 482 -10.52 13.38 17.29
N LEU A 483 -10.76 12.14 17.69
CA LEU A 483 -12.06 11.70 18.18
C LEU A 483 -12.17 12.07 19.65
N LEU A 484 -13.14 12.91 19.96
CA LEU A 484 -13.54 13.26 21.32
C LEU A 484 -14.71 12.37 21.72
N ILE A 485 -14.56 11.65 22.83
CA ILE A 485 -15.62 10.84 23.42
C ILE A 485 -15.99 11.52 24.74
N TYR A 486 -17.21 12.05 24.80
CA TYR A 486 -17.78 12.64 26.00
C TYR A 486 -18.77 11.67 26.63
N ASP A 487 -18.41 11.13 27.79
CA ASP A 487 -19.24 10.18 28.53
C ASP A 487 -20.14 10.92 29.53
N GLU A 488 -21.40 10.46 29.70
CA GLU A 488 -22.20 10.85 30.85
C GLU A 488 -21.55 10.31 32.12
N LEU A 489 -21.48 11.13 33.18
CA LEU A 489 -21.04 10.64 34.49
C LEU A 489 -21.95 9.46 34.89
N PRO A 490 -21.41 8.33 35.38
CA PRO A 490 -22.24 7.41 36.12
C PRO A 490 -22.86 8.20 37.28
N LEU A 491 -24.19 8.23 37.34
CA LEU A 491 -24.94 8.72 38.49
C LEU A 491 -24.25 8.16 39.74
N GLN A 492 -23.63 9.03 40.54
CA GLN A 492 -23.16 8.62 41.85
C GLN A 492 -24.37 8.00 42.54
N GLU A 493 -24.30 6.70 42.83
CA GLU A 493 -25.22 6.09 43.78
C GLU A 493 -25.16 6.96 45.03
N SER A 494 -26.29 7.61 45.30
CA SER A 494 -26.48 8.42 46.49
C SER A 494 -26.41 7.46 47.68
N HIS A 495 -25.23 7.37 48.28
CA HIS A 495 -25.14 7.04 49.68
C HIS A 495 -25.64 8.26 50.46
N GLU A 496 -26.95 8.28 50.71
CA GLU A 496 -27.56 8.59 52.02
C GLU A 496 -29.06 8.29 52.03
#